data_AF-A0A0Q9XYR4-F1
#
_entry.id   AF-A0A0Q9XYR4-F1
#
_cell.length_a   1.000
_cell.length_b   1.000
_cell.length_c   1.000
_cell.angle_alpha   90.00
_cell.angle_beta   90.00
_cell.angle_gamma   90.00
#
_symmetry.space_group_name_H-M   'P 1'
#
loop_
_entity.id
_entity.type
_entity.pdbx_description
1 polymer ?
#
loop_
_entity_poly.entity_id
_entity_poly.type
_entity_poly.pdbx_seq_one_letter_code
_entity_poly.pdbx_strand_id
1 'polypeptide(L)'
;MDIKMIEQFQNPGMEFRGKPFWAWNGKLEEKELLRQIDILKEMGFGGFFMHSRTGLVTEYLSDEWFHLINTCADRAKELGMEAWLYDEDRWPSGTAGGEVTKNPEYRLKFIRLKVLSIEDFQWDKRVFAAFICRLEDGINYYDCIQLKKGDLPPPEEGKKYSSLFN
;
A
#
# COMPACT_ATOMS: atom_id res chain seq x y z
N MET A 1 21.31 -36.04 -19.79
CA MET A 1 20.31 -35.02 -19.40
C MET A 1 19.12 -35.77 -18.85
N ASP A 2 18.62 -35.39 -17.67
CA ASP A 2 17.55 -36.14 -16.98
C ASP A 2 16.26 -36.13 -17.82
N ILE A 3 15.78 -37.31 -18.22
CA ILE A 3 14.60 -37.48 -19.08
C ILE A 3 13.37 -36.84 -18.43
N LYS A 4 13.25 -36.91 -17.10
CA LYS A 4 12.13 -36.33 -16.36
C LYS A 4 12.12 -34.81 -16.41
N MET A 5 13.30 -34.19 -16.40
CA MET A 5 13.45 -32.74 -16.53
C MET A 5 13.06 -32.25 -17.93
N ILE A 6 13.44 -32.99 -18.98
CA ILE A 6 13.07 -32.66 -20.36
C ILE A 6 11.55 -32.74 -20.54
N GLU A 7 10.91 -33.77 -20.00
CA GLU A 7 9.46 -33.95 -20.08
C GLU A 7 8.70 -32.82 -19.36
N GLN A 8 9.13 -32.45 -18.15
CA GLN A 8 8.55 -31.31 -17.42
C GLN A 8 8.78 -29.98 -18.13
N PHE A 9 9.93 -29.80 -18.79
CA PHE A 9 10.20 -28.58 -19.55
C PHE A 9 9.32 -28.47 -20.80
N GLN A 10 9.08 -29.60 -21.49
CA GLN A 10 8.19 -29.64 -22.65
C GLN A 10 6.71 -29.47 -22.27
N ASN A 11 6.32 -30.01 -21.11
CA ASN A 11 4.95 -29.99 -20.60
C ASN A 11 4.93 -29.49 -19.15
N PRO A 12 5.13 -28.19 -18.92
CA PRO A 12 5.18 -27.65 -17.58
C PRO A 12 3.83 -27.82 -16.86
N GLY A 13 3.92 -28.26 -15.61
CA GLY A 13 2.81 -28.26 -14.66
C GLY A 13 2.24 -26.85 -14.46
N MET A 14 1.01 -26.78 -13.95
CA MET A 14 0.27 -25.51 -13.79
C MET A 14 0.98 -24.51 -12.88
N GLU A 15 1.73 -25.00 -11.89
CA GLU A 15 2.54 -24.22 -10.97
C GLU A 15 3.56 -23.33 -11.70
N PHE A 16 4.03 -23.75 -12.88
CA PHE A 16 5.01 -23.04 -13.70
C PHE A 16 4.38 -22.17 -14.80
N ARG A 17 3.06 -22.18 -14.95
CA ARG A 17 2.36 -21.40 -15.98
C ARG A 17 1.99 -20.01 -15.49
N GLY A 18 1.72 -19.11 -16.44
CA GLY A 18 1.34 -17.73 -16.14
C GLY A 18 0.08 -17.63 -15.29
N LYS A 19 0.05 -16.59 -14.44
CA LYS A 19 -1.08 -16.26 -13.55
C LYS A 19 -1.34 -14.77 -13.68
N PRO A 20 -2.16 -14.34 -14.66
CA PRO A 20 -2.36 -12.92 -14.93
C PRO A 20 -3.18 -12.26 -13.83
N PHE A 21 -3.04 -10.94 -13.72
CA PHE A 21 -4.02 -10.14 -13.02
C PHE A 21 -5.31 -10.07 -13.85
N TRP A 22 -6.33 -10.73 -13.34
CA TRP A 22 -7.65 -10.72 -13.94
C TRP A 22 -8.44 -9.53 -13.40
N ALA A 23 -8.69 -8.58 -14.29
CA ALA A 23 -9.35 -7.32 -13.96
C ALA A 23 -10.84 -7.54 -13.67
N TRP A 24 -11.22 -7.45 -12.39
CA TRP A 24 -12.62 -7.38 -11.95
C TRP A 24 -13.09 -5.93 -11.96
N ASN A 25 -14.00 -5.62 -12.86
CA ASN A 25 -14.61 -4.31 -13.04
C ASN A 25 -16.10 -4.47 -13.39
N GLY A 26 -16.85 -3.37 -13.33
CA GLY A 26 -18.29 -3.40 -13.54
C GLY A 26 -19.02 -4.19 -12.44
N LYS A 27 -20.23 -4.63 -12.75
CA LYS A 27 -20.96 -5.59 -11.91
C LYS A 27 -20.43 -6.98 -12.20
N LEU A 28 -20.01 -7.69 -11.16
CA LEU A 28 -19.53 -9.04 -11.31
C LEU A 28 -20.71 -10.00 -11.39
N GLU A 29 -20.65 -10.93 -12.34
CA GLU A 29 -21.69 -11.93 -12.56
C GLU A 29 -21.08 -13.32 -12.54
N GLU A 30 -21.53 -14.18 -11.63
CA GLU A 30 -20.99 -15.52 -11.39
C GLU A 30 -20.80 -16.32 -12.70
N LYS A 31 -21.82 -16.35 -13.56
CA LYS A 31 -21.76 -17.07 -14.85
C LYS A 31 -20.65 -16.57 -15.77
N GLU A 32 -20.44 -15.25 -15.80
CA GLU A 32 -19.40 -14.65 -16.63
C GLU A 32 -18.02 -14.92 -16.04
N LEU A 33 -17.87 -14.84 -14.72
CA LEU A 33 -16.64 -15.20 -14.03
C LEU A 33 -16.22 -16.65 -14.31
N LEU A 34 -17.15 -17.59 -14.19
CA LEU A 34 -16.91 -19.01 -14.50
C LEU A 34 -16.52 -19.23 -15.96
N ARG A 35 -17.22 -18.57 -16.90
CA ARG A 35 -16.88 -18.63 -18.33
C ARG A 35 -15.48 -18.11 -18.61
N GLN A 36 -15.07 -17.01 -17.96
CA GLN A 36 -13.73 -16.45 -18.12
C GLN A 36 -12.64 -17.36 -17.54
N ILE A 37 -12.90 -18.05 -16.43
CA ILE A 37 -11.97 -19.05 -15.88
C ILE A 37 -11.73 -20.20 -16.87
N ASP A 38 -12.80 -20.71 -17.49
CA ASP A 38 -12.69 -21.76 -18.49
C ASP A 38 -11.86 -21.29 -19.71
N ILE A 39 -12.04 -20.04 -20.15
CA ILE A 39 -11.22 -19.44 -21.21
C ILE A 39 -9.76 -19.31 -20.80
N LEU A 40 -9.47 -18.87 -19.56
CA LEU A 40 -8.09 -18.78 -19.05
C LEU A 40 -7.41 -20.16 -19.03
N LYS A 41 -8.16 -21.21 -18.68
CA LYS A 41 -7.70 -22.60 -18.75
C LYS A 41 -7.36 -23.02 -20.19
N GLU A 42 -8.26 -22.74 -21.14
CA GLU A 42 -8.06 -23.05 -22.56
C GLU A 42 -6.85 -22.31 -23.15
N MET A 43 -6.62 -21.06 -22.73
CA MET A 43 -5.41 -20.29 -23.09
C MET A 43 -4.12 -20.85 -22.48
N GLY A 44 -4.22 -21.82 -21.56
CA GLY A 44 -3.08 -22.49 -20.96
C GLY A 44 -2.54 -21.81 -19.70
N PHE A 45 -3.27 -20.88 -19.08
CA PHE A 45 -2.85 -20.30 -17.80
C PHE A 45 -2.91 -21.34 -16.66
N GLY A 46 -2.01 -21.17 -15.69
CA GLY A 46 -1.95 -22.01 -14.50
C GLY A 46 -2.81 -21.52 -13.35
N GLY A 47 -3.39 -20.32 -13.48
CA GLY A 47 -4.10 -19.64 -12.41
C GLY A 47 -4.37 -18.19 -12.77
N PHE A 48 -4.79 -17.40 -11.79
CA PHE A 48 -5.13 -15.98 -11.95
C PHE A 48 -5.19 -15.27 -10.60
N PHE A 49 -5.02 -13.95 -10.62
CA PHE A 49 -5.29 -13.08 -9.47
C PHE A 49 -6.61 -12.36 -9.70
N MET A 50 -7.61 -12.62 -8.84
CA MET A 50 -8.88 -11.88 -8.85
C MET A 50 -8.60 -10.49 -8.29
N HIS A 51 -8.56 -9.49 -9.17
CA HIS A 51 -8.03 -8.18 -8.85
C HIS A 51 -9.04 -7.10 -9.20
N SER A 52 -9.54 -6.38 -8.20
CA SER A 52 -10.46 -5.27 -8.45
C SER A 52 -9.78 -4.16 -9.26
N ARG A 53 -10.51 -3.55 -10.18
CA ARG A 53 -10.03 -2.46 -11.03
C ARG A 53 -11.01 -1.31 -11.03
N THR A 54 -10.57 -0.19 -11.60
CA THR A 54 -11.40 0.99 -11.81
C THR A 54 -12.71 0.62 -12.50
N GLY A 55 -13.82 1.12 -11.94
CA GLY A 55 -15.17 0.87 -12.46
C GLY A 55 -15.85 -0.36 -11.85
N LEU A 56 -15.28 -1.00 -10.81
CA LEU A 56 -15.99 -2.02 -10.04
C LEU A 56 -17.28 -1.44 -9.44
N VAL A 57 -18.39 -2.16 -9.64
CA VAL A 57 -19.73 -1.85 -9.14
C VAL A 57 -20.12 -2.77 -7.97
N THR A 58 -19.73 -4.05 -8.02
CA THR A 58 -19.89 -4.97 -6.88
C THR A 58 -19.07 -4.44 -5.70
N GLU A 59 -19.69 -4.29 -4.53
CA GLU A 59 -19.04 -3.70 -3.37
C GLU A 59 -17.86 -4.58 -2.88
N TYR A 60 -16.68 -3.99 -2.78
CA TYR A 60 -15.47 -4.65 -2.30
C TYR A 60 -15.66 -5.10 -0.84
N LEU A 61 -15.23 -6.34 -0.52
CA LEU A 61 -15.41 -6.99 0.79
C LEU A 61 -16.86 -7.22 1.24
N SER A 62 -17.85 -7.02 0.37
CA SER A 62 -19.23 -7.44 0.65
C SER A 62 -19.39 -8.97 0.68
N ASP A 63 -20.51 -9.45 1.19
CA ASP A 63 -20.86 -10.88 1.15
C ASP A 63 -20.93 -11.39 -0.31
N GLU A 64 -21.43 -10.56 -1.24
CA GLU A 64 -21.47 -10.89 -2.68
C GLU A 64 -20.06 -11.03 -3.25
N TRP A 65 -19.15 -10.12 -2.91
CA TRP A 65 -17.74 -10.22 -3.31
C TRP A 65 -17.10 -11.52 -2.83
N PHE A 66 -17.25 -11.86 -1.54
CA PHE A 66 -16.66 -13.08 -1.00
C PHE A 66 -17.32 -14.35 -1.55
N HIS A 67 -18.62 -14.34 -1.81
CA HIS A 67 -19.29 -15.43 -2.52
C HIS A 67 -18.63 -15.69 -3.87
N LEU A 68 -18.44 -14.64 -4.68
CA LEU A 68 -17.82 -14.75 -6.01
C LEU A 68 -16.34 -15.18 -5.94
N ILE A 69 -15.58 -14.68 -4.97
CA ILE A 69 -14.19 -15.14 -4.72
C ILE A 69 -14.16 -16.64 -4.46
N ASN A 70 -15.03 -17.13 -3.57
CA ASN A 70 -15.10 -18.56 -3.25
C ASN A 70 -15.51 -19.39 -4.47
N THR A 71 -16.52 -18.95 -5.22
CA THR A 71 -16.94 -19.63 -6.46
C THR A 71 -15.81 -19.73 -7.48
N CYS A 72 -15.05 -18.66 -7.67
CA CYS A 72 -13.89 -18.67 -8.57
C CYS A 72 -12.76 -19.59 -8.07
N ALA A 73 -12.51 -19.60 -6.76
CA ALA A 73 -11.51 -20.48 -6.15
C ALA A 73 -11.90 -21.97 -6.26
N ASP A 74 -13.17 -22.30 -6.04
CA ASP A 74 -13.70 -23.66 -6.20
C ASP A 74 -13.58 -24.12 -7.66
N ARG A 75 -13.96 -23.27 -8.63
CA ARG A 75 -13.79 -23.58 -10.05
C ARG A 75 -12.33 -23.76 -10.44
N ALA A 76 -11.43 -22.90 -9.96
CA ALA A 76 -10.00 -23.06 -10.21
C ALA A 76 -9.49 -24.41 -9.67
N LYS A 77 -9.91 -24.80 -8.47
CA LYS A 77 -9.56 -26.09 -7.86
C LYS A 77 -10.04 -27.28 -8.70
N GLU A 78 -11.27 -27.25 -9.21
CA GLU A 78 -11.79 -28.28 -10.13
C GLU A 78 -10.91 -28.42 -11.39
N LEU A 79 -10.40 -27.31 -11.90
CA LEU A 79 -9.57 -27.26 -13.11
C LEU A 79 -8.08 -27.47 -12.83
N GLY A 80 -7.67 -27.65 -11.56
CA GLY A 80 -6.26 -27.72 -11.16
C GLY A 80 -5.48 -26.43 -11.41
N MET A 81 -6.15 -25.28 -11.38
CA MET A 81 -5.59 -23.93 -11.48
C MET A 81 -5.42 -23.30 -10.09
N GLU A 82 -4.52 -22.33 -9.97
CA GLU A 82 -4.34 -21.55 -8.75
C GLU A 82 -5.14 -20.24 -8.79
N ALA A 83 -6.12 -20.10 -7.90
CA ALA A 83 -6.81 -18.83 -7.67
C ALA A 83 -6.12 -18.03 -6.56
N TRP A 84 -5.80 -16.77 -6.84
CA TRP A 84 -5.16 -15.86 -5.90
C TRP A 84 -6.07 -14.69 -5.56
N LEU A 85 -6.37 -14.51 -4.28
CA LEU A 85 -7.05 -13.33 -3.77
C LEU A 85 -6.06 -12.16 -3.72
N TYR A 86 -6.45 -11.01 -4.25
CA TYR A 86 -5.73 -9.76 -4.07
C TYR A 86 -6.33 -8.99 -2.89
N ASP A 87 -5.51 -8.67 -1.88
CA ASP A 87 -5.92 -8.15 -0.58
C ASP A 87 -6.13 -6.63 -0.54
N GLU A 88 -6.40 -6.01 -1.70
CA GLU A 88 -6.58 -4.57 -1.83
C GLU A 88 -7.63 -4.21 -2.89
N ASP A 89 -8.36 -3.10 -2.69
CA ASP A 89 -9.14 -2.52 -3.78
C ASP A 89 -8.22 -1.69 -4.68
N ARG A 90 -7.89 -2.23 -5.86
CA ARG A 90 -6.98 -1.66 -6.85
C ARG A 90 -5.53 -1.69 -6.36
N TRP A 91 -4.87 -0.54 -6.24
CA TRP A 91 -3.47 -0.36 -5.84
C TRP A 91 -3.32 1.10 -5.40
N PRO A 92 -2.45 1.44 -4.42
CA PRO A 92 -1.49 0.61 -3.67
C PRO A 92 -2.09 -0.18 -2.50
N SER A 93 -1.40 -1.25 -2.09
CA SER A 93 -1.75 -2.09 -0.93
C SER A 93 -1.53 -1.36 0.40
N GLY A 94 -2.34 -1.73 1.40
CA GLY A 94 -2.22 -1.31 2.80
C GLY A 94 -3.47 -0.61 3.33
N THR A 95 -4.46 -0.32 2.48
CA THR A 95 -5.68 0.38 2.90
C THR A 95 -6.94 -0.47 2.83
N ALA A 96 -6.93 -1.55 2.06
CA ALA A 96 -8.08 -2.40 1.75
C ALA A 96 -9.31 -1.58 1.31
N GLY A 97 -9.17 -0.78 0.25
CA GLY A 97 -10.19 0.14 -0.25
C GLY A 97 -10.50 1.29 0.71
N GLY A 98 -9.61 1.54 1.67
CA GLY A 98 -9.78 2.53 2.73
C GLY A 98 -10.32 1.97 4.04
N GLU A 99 -10.82 0.73 4.08
CA GLU A 99 -11.39 0.11 5.29
C GLU A 99 -10.43 0.11 6.48
N VAL A 100 -9.17 -0.29 6.26
CA VAL A 100 -8.14 -0.30 7.32
C VAL A 100 -7.90 1.11 7.86
N THR A 101 -7.90 2.10 6.97
CA THR A 101 -7.58 3.49 7.32
C THR A 101 -8.76 4.26 7.92
N LYS A 102 -9.96 3.68 7.98
CA LYS A 102 -11.07 4.24 8.78
C LYS A 102 -10.65 4.40 10.23
N ASN A 103 -9.92 3.44 10.79
CA ASN A 103 -9.26 3.60 12.09
C ASN A 103 -7.97 4.42 11.94
N PRO A 104 -7.88 5.63 12.53
CA PRO A 104 -6.68 6.45 12.47
C PRO A 104 -5.42 5.78 13.02
N GLU A 105 -5.54 4.81 13.93
CA GLU A 105 -4.39 4.12 14.53
C GLU A 105 -3.61 3.25 13.54
N TYR A 106 -4.29 2.75 12.50
CA TYR A 106 -3.73 1.87 11.46
C TYR A 106 -3.22 2.62 10.24
N ARG A 107 -3.39 3.95 10.19
CA ARG A 107 -2.87 4.76 9.09
C ARG A 107 -1.35 4.75 9.10
N LEU A 108 -0.77 4.83 7.90
CA LEU A 108 0.66 5.04 7.73
C LEU A 108 1.09 6.30 8.51
N LYS A 109 2.14 6.14 9.34
CA LYS A 109 2.72 7.21 10.14
C LYS A 109 3.99 7.69 9.45
N PHE A 110 4.21 9.00 9.45
CA PHE A 110 5.40 9.60 8.87
C PHE A 110 5.95 10.68 9.81
N ILE A 111 7.27 10.88 9.74
CA ILE A 111 7.92 12.01 10.39
C ILE A 111 7.92 13.17 9.39
N ARG A 112 7.55 14.37 9.85
CA ARG A 112 7.54 15.57 9.03
C ARG A 112 8.56 16.57 9.57
N LEU A 113 9.42 17.07 8.69
CA LEU A 113 10.23 18.25 8.97
C LEU A 113 9.36 19.50 8.80
N LYS A 114 9.38 20.39 9.79
CA LYS A 114 8.75 21.71 9.71
C LYS A 114 9.83 22.76 10.00
N VAL A 115 9.99 23.70 9.08
CA VAL A 115 10.80 24.91 9.32
C VAL A 115 9.94 25.90 10.09
N LEU A 116 10.50 26.42 11.18
CA LEU A 116 9.86 27.38 12.09
C LEU A 116 10.85 28.50 12.35
N SER A 117 10.33 29.71 12.63
CA SER A 117 11.14 30.75 13.27
C SER A 117 11.52 30.31 14.69
N ILE A 118 12.55 30.94 15.25
CA ILE A 118 12.97 30.68 16.63
C ILE A 118 11.84 31.01 17.60
N GLU A 119 11.09 32.09 17.32
CA GLU A 119 9.99 32.57 18.13
C GLU A 119 8.76 31.65 18.10
N ASP A 120 8.53 30.94 17.00
CA ASP A 120 7.40 30.01 16.82
C ASP A 120 7.72 28.58 17.32
N PHE A 121 8.97 28.28 17.65
CA PHE A 121 9.38 26.94 18.06
C PHE A 121 9.06 26.68 19.54
N GLN A 122 8.38 25.56 19.80
CA GLN A 122 8.15 25.04 21.14
C GLN A 122 8.29 23.51 21.14
N TRP A 123 8.89 22.96 22.20
CA TRP A 123 8.92 21.53 22.41
C TRP A 123 7.52 21.02 22.76
N ASP A 124 7.06 20.01 22.02
CA ASP A 124 5.87 19.25 22.36
C ASP A 124 6.09 17.74 22.16
N LYS A 125 5.09 16.93 22.53
CA LYS A 125 5.17 15.46 22.48
C LYS A 125 5.35 14.89 21.06
N ARG A 126 5.08 15.67 20.02
CA ARG A 126 5.21 15.33 18.59
C ARG A 126 6.59 15.69 18.04
N VAL A 127 7.39 16.46 18.78
CA VAL A 127 8.76 16.83 18.36
C VAL A 127 9.73 15.73 18.75
N PHE A 128 10.19 14.97 17.75
CA PHE A 128 11.19 13.91 17.92
C PHE A 128 12.62 14.46 17.98
N ALA A 129 12.91 15.48 17.17
CA ALA A 129 14.18 16.17 17.13
C ALA A 129 13.95 17.62 16.67
N ALA A 130 14.81 18.53 17.13
CA ALA A 130 14.83 19.92 16.71
C ALA A 130 16.26 20.32 16.36
N PHE A 131 16.39 21.11 15.31
CA PHE A 131 17.66 21.60 14.81
C PHE A 131 17.54 23.11 14.60
N ILE A 132 18.59 23.82 14.96
CA ILE A 132 18.75 25.23 14.64
C ILE A 132 19.76 25.31 13.52
N CYS A 133 19.45 26.08 12.51
CA CYS A 133 20.36 26.36 11.42
C CYS A 133 20.09 27.77 10.92
N ARG A 134 21.08 28.34 10.23
CA ARG A 134 20.87 29.51 9.39
C ARG A 134 20.32 29.03 8.05
N LEU A 135 19.10 29.44 7.71
CA LEU A 135 18.42 29.02 6.48
C LEU A 135 18.43 30.17 5.46
N GLU A 136 18.94 29.89 4.27
CA GLU A 136 18.98 30.79 3.11
C GLU A 136 18.14 30.22 1.96
N ASP A 137 17.43 31.09 1.24
CA ASP A 137 16.57 30.76 0.09
C ASP A 137 15.54 29.64 0.35
N GLY A 138 15.25 29.36 1.63
CA GLY A 138 14.30 28.34 2.08
C GLY A 138 14.78 26.89 1.98
N ILE A 139 15.99 26.63 1.47
CA ILE A 139 16.49 25.26 1.21
C ILE A 139 17.96 25.09 1.61
N ASN A 140 18.79 26.13 1.42
CA ASN A 140 20.21 26.08 1.79
C ASN A 140 20.36 26.33 3.29
N TYR A 141 21.04 25.44 4.01
CA TYR A 141 21.23 25.59 5.45
C TYR A 141 22.71 25.54 5.86
N TYR A 142 23.04 26.30 6.90
CA TYR A 142 24.38 26.41 7.47
C TYR A 142 24.31 26.32 9.00
N ASP A 143 25.44 26.01 9.63
CA ASP A 143 25.61 26.06 11.10
C ASP A 143 24.54 25.26 11.86
N CYS A 144 24.22 24.06 11.36
CA CYS A 144 23.16 23.23 11.89
C CYS A 144 23.57 22.55 13.20
N ILE A 145 22.85 22.84 14.28
CA ILE A 145 23.06 22.29 15.61
C ILE A 145 21.77 21.62 16.06
N GLN A 146 21.87 20.36 16.49
CA GLN A 146 20.75 19.67 17.12
C GLN A 146 20.54 20.19 18.54
N LEU A 147 19.30 20.55 18.87
CA LEU A 147 18.92 20.92 20.24
C LEU A 147 18.73 19.68 21.11
N LYS A 148 19.16 19.76 22.38
CA LYS A 148 18.76 18.75 23.36
C LYS A 148 17.30 18.98 23.74
N LYS A 149 16.62 17.89 24.06
CA LYS A 149 15.20 17.91 24.41
C LYS A 149 14.97 18.79 25.63
N GLY A 150 14.15 19.83 25.48
CA GLY A 150 13.83 20.81 26.52
C GLY A 150 14.65 22.11 26.44
N ASP A 151 15.73 22.14 25.66
CA ASP A 151 16.52 23.37 25.48
C ASP A 151 15.75 24.36 24.61
N LEU A 152 15.78 25.64 24.98
CA LEU A 152 15.22 26.70 24.15
C LEU A 152 16.24 27.14 23.08
N PRO A 153 15.79 27.43 21.85
CA PRO A 153 16.65 27.89 20.79
C PRO A 153 17.18 29.29 21.09
N PRO A 154 18.51 29.55 21.17
CA PRO A 154 19.06 30.87 21.46
C PRO A 154 18.36 31.95 20.64
N PRO A 155 18.07 33.11 21.24
CA PRO A 155 17.34 34.15 20.55
C PRO A 155 18.18 34.62 19.36
N GLU A 156 17.53 35.07 18.28
CA GLU A 156 18.26 35.64 17.14
C GLU A 156 19.23 36.73 17.61
N GLU A 157 20.39 36.83 16.97
CA GLU A 157 21.39 37.85 17.31
C GLU A 157 20.75 39.24 17.43
N GLY A 158 20.83 39.84 18.63
CA GLY A 158 20.24 41.15 18.92
C GLY A 158 18.83 41.13 19.52
N LYS A 159 18.16 39.98 19.64
CA LYS A 159 16.87 39.83 20.35
C LYS A 159 17.09 39.17 21.72
N LYS A 160 16.35 39.61 22.74
CA LYS A 160 16.19 38.88 24.01
C LYS A 160 14.91 38.06 23.93
N TYR A 161 14.86 36.89 24.57
CA TYR A 161 13.56 36.24 24.82
C TYR A 161 12.66 37.22 25.54
N SER A 162 11.48 37.50 24.99
CA SER A 162 10.49 38.31 25.68
C SER A 162 10.09 37.58 26.97
N SER A 163 10.28 38.24 28.11
CA SER A 163 9.87 37.74 29.42
C SER A 163 8.34 37.77 29.51
N LEU A 164 7.69 36.79 28.90
CA LEU A 164 6.24 36.55 29.01
C LEU A 164 5.99 35.17 29.62
N PHE A 165 6.69 34.88 30.72
CA PHE A 165 6.28 33.87 31.69
C PHE A 165 6.58 34.43 33.09
N ASN A 166 5.60 35.16 33.62
CA ASN A 166 5.27 35.21 35.05
C ASN A 166 3.85 34.66 35.18
#